data_AF-A0A935YAS5-F1
#
_entry.id   AF-A0A935YAS5-F1
#
_cell.length_a   1.000
_cell.length_b   1.000
_cell.length_c   1.000
_cell.angle_alpha   90.00
_cell.angle_beta   90.00
_cell.angle_gamma   90.00
#
_symmetry.space_group_name_H-M   'P 1'
#
loop_
_entity.id
_entity.type
_entity.pdbx_description
1 polymer ?
#
loop_
_entity_poly.entity_id
_entity_poly.type
_entity_poly.pdbx_seq_one_letter_code
_entity_poly.pdbx_strand_id
1 'polypeptide(L)'
;MKKAILLGLIIMTLLSCEKEKNTDNSDFIETIELFTDDCKTIIEQNTLCFDTVRSDSRCPVGANCKWEGNAIVSLDLKTSDNKNYIIELNTNPDFSIDRIVGDLYIQLTDLTPYPEVSMVINSKDYKAKLTIANINKIKSNAQIISFNPNKEVCSWGWTIRIGNDTIKSDDEIIGKTIGYNLNYPVDIYMEKGDLEQTCSDMGGYDYYNLKTMIKIE
;
A
#
# COMPACT_ATOMS: atom_id res chain seq x y z
N MET A 1 30.88 -73.33 -4.83
CA MET A 1 30.15 -72.83 -6.02
C MET A 1 28.66 -72.73 -5.71
N LYS A 2 27.99 -71.68 -6.23
CA LYS A 2 26.52 -71.39 -6.22
C LYS A 2 26.03 -70.65 -4.95
N LYS A 3 26.05 -69.29 -4.97
CA LYS A 3 25.01 -68.32 -5.45
C LYS A 3 23.88 -68.15 -4.41
N ALA A 4 23.91 -67.05 -3.64
CA ALA A 4 23.00 -65.88 -3.70
C ALA A 4 21.55 -66.22 -3.30
N ILE A 5 20.90 -65.51 -2.37
CA ILE A 5 20.21 -64.24 -2.62
C ILE A 5 20.01 -63.47 -1.30
N LEU A 6 20.43 -62.22 -1.31
CA LEU A 6 20.21 -61.19 -0.29
C LEU A 6 18.88 -60.50 -0.62
N LEU A 7 17.85 -60.61 0.24
CA LEU A 7 16.59 -59.88 0.07
C LEU A 7 16.67 -58.59 0.91
N GLY A 8 17.19 -57.52 0.29
CA GLY A 8 17.16 -56.18 0.85
C GLY A 8 15.79 -55.54 0.61
N LEU A 9 15.01 -55.35 1.68
CA LEU A 9 13.83 -54.49 1.66
C LEU A 9 14.30 -53.04 1.63
N ILE A 10 14.38 -52.47 0.43
CA ILE A 10 14.55 -51.03 0.24
C ILE A 10 13.17 -50.39 0.38
N ILE A 11 12.90 -49.85 1.57
CA ILE A 11 11.79 -48.95 1.82
C ILE A 11 12.12 -47.63 1.11
N MET A 12 11.56 -47.46 -0.09
CA MET A 12 11.52 -46.18 -0.78
C MET A 12 10.51 -45.29 -0.06
N THR A 13 11.02 -44.45 0.84
CA THR A 13 10.25 -43.32 1.38
C THR A 13 10.02 -42.35 0.23
N LEU A 14 8.76 -42.26 -0.21
CA LEU A 14 8.29 -41.18 -1.08
C LEU A 14 8.41 -39.87 -0.27
N LEU A 15 9.51 -39.15 -0.48
CA LEU A 15 9.62 -37.74 -0.14
C LEU A 15 8.64 -36.99 -1.05
N SER A 16 7.38 -36.90 -0.61
CA SER A 16 6.44 -35.93 -1.14
C SER A 16 6.94 -34.56 -0.74
N CYS A 17 7.73 -33.95 -1.62
CA CYS A 17 8.11 -32.55 -1.52
C CYS A 17 6.85 -31.75 -1.88
N GLU A 18 6.04 -31.45 -0.87
CA GLU A 18 4.99 -30.45 -1.00
C GLU A 18 5.71 -29.12 -1.23
N LYS A 19 5.78 -28.72 -2.49
CA LYS A 19 6.35 -27.43 -2.87
C LYS A 19 5.42 -26.40 -2.26
N GLU A 20 5.80 -25.84 -1.10
CA GLU A 20 5.13 -24.69 -0.52
C GLU A 20 4.96 -23.67 -1.65
N LYS A 21 3.70 -23.40 -2.02
CA LYS A 21 3.41 -22.28 -2.90
C LYS A 21 3.86 -21.05 -2.14
N ASN A 22 5.07 -20.57 -2.47
CA ASN A 22 5.51 -19.25 -2.10
C ASN A 22 4.52 -18.31 -2.77
N THR A 23 3.50 -17.94 -2.01
CA THR A 23 2.45 -17.06 -2.50
C THR A 23 3.04 -15.68 -2.34
N ASP A 24 3.53 -15.16 -3.46
CA ASP A 24 4.10 -13.83 -3.52
C ASP A 24 2.98 -12.82 -3.28
N ASN A 25 3.24 -11.79 -2.49
CA ASN A 25 2.25 -10.75 -2.21
C ASN A 25 1.78 -10.05 -3.50
N SER A 26 2.58 -10.11 -4.56
CA SER A 26 2.26 -9.59 -5.90
C SER A 26 0.97 -10.19 -6.50
N ASP A 27 0.56 -11.38 -6.09
CA ASP A 27 -0.71 -11.98 -6.55
C ASP A 27 -1.95 -11.35 -5.89
N PHE A 28 -1.77 -10.62 -4.79
CA PHE A 28 -2.86 -10.09 -3.96
C PHE A 28 -2.80 -8.59 -3.76
N ILE A 29 -1.87 -7.92 -4.43
CA ILE A 29 -1.70 -6.47 -4.40
C ILE A 29 -1.58 -6.00 -5.84
N GLU A 30 -2.36 -5.01 -6.20
CA GLU A 30 -2.23 -4.35 -7.50
C GLU A 30 -2.27 -2.83 -7.34
N THR A 31 -1.44 -2.16 -8.13
CA THR A 31 -1.57 -0.73 -8.35
C THR A 31 -2.23 -0.53 -9.71
N ILE A 32 -3.31 0.23 -9.74
CA ILE A 32 -4.04 0.54 -10.96
C ILE A 32 -4.16 2.04 -11.16
N GLU A 33 -4.33 2.45 -12.41
CA GLU A 33 -4.77 3.79 -12.77
C GLU A 33 -6.12 3.67 -13.47
N LEU A 34 -7.06 4.54 -13.11
CA LEU A 34 -8.37 4.67 -13.75
C LEU A 34 -8.57 6.11 -14.18
N PHE A 35 -9.02 6.34 -15.41
CA PHE A 35 -9.59 7.64 -15.79
C PHE A 35 -11.04 7.72 -15.32
N THR A 36 -11.58 8.94 -15.20
CA THR A 36 -13.01 9.12 -14.93
C THR A 36 -13.85 8.43 -16.00
N ASP A 37 -14.95 7.82 -15.58
CA ASP A 37 -15.83 6.93 -16.34
C ASP A 37 -15.24 5.55 -16.71
N ASP A 38 -13.97 5.25 -16.37
CA ASP A 38 -13.37 3.94 -16.62
C ASP A 38 -13.68 2.93 -15.50
N CYS A 39 -13.71 1.66 -15.88
CA CYS A 39 -13.82 0.52 -14.98
C CYS A 39 -12.71 -0.50 -15.24
N LYS A 40 -12.26 -1.17 -14.18
CA LYS A 40 -11.31 -2.28 -14.27
C LYS A 40 -11.76 -3.45 -13.39
N THR A 41 -11.60 -4.66 -13.91
CA THR A 41 -11.66 -5.88 -13.09
C THR A 41 -10.39 -5.95 -12.26
N ILE A 42 -10.58 -6.00 -10.95
CA ILE A 42 -9.55 -6.01 -9.93
C ILE A 42 -9.50 -7.40 -9.28
N ILE A 43 -8.62 -7.60 -8.30
CA ILE A 43 -8.43 -8.89 -7.62
C ILE A 43 -9.77 -9.53 -7.22
N GLU A 44 -9.83 -10.86 -7.36
CA GLU A 44 -11.01 -11.69 -7.06
C GLU A 44 -12.26 -11.39 -7.88
N GLN A 45 -12.06 -10.92 -9.12
CA GLN A 45 -13.14 -10.65 -10.08
C GLN A 45 -14.12 -9.57 -9.60
N ASN A 46 -13.70 -8.76 -8.62
CA ASN A 46 -14.40 -7.52 -8.30
C ASN A 46 -14.19 -6.52 -9.45
N THR A 47 -15.10 -5.56 -9.59
CA THR A 47 -14.99 -4.47 -10.58
C THR A 47 -14.99 -3.14 -9.87
N LEU A 48 -14.02 -2.30 -10.16
CA LEU A 48 -13.91 -0.96 -9.61
C LEU A 48 -13.99 0.05 -10.75
N CYS A 49 -14.88 1.02 -10.61
CA CYS A 49 -15.07 2.10 -11.56
C CYS A 49 -14.77 3.44 -10.91
N PHE A 50 -14.15 4.35 -11.65
CA PHE A 50 -13.97 5.73 -11.22
C PHE A 50 -15.13 6.57 -11.75
N ASP A 51 -16.13 6.82 -10.90
CA ASP A 51 -17.34 7.57 -11.22
C ASP A 51 -17.01 9.05 -11.48
N THR A 52 -16.49 9.75 -10.47
CA THR A 52 -16.25 11.20 -10.61
C THR A 52 -15.38 11.78 -9.49
N VAL A 53 -14.87 12.99 -9.69
CA VAL A 53 -14.36 13.83 -8.61
C VAL A 53 -15.49 14.71 -8.10
N ARG A 54 -15.98 14.44 -6.89
CA ARG A 54 -17.13 15.14 -6.28
C ARG A 54 -16.81 16.58 -5.92
N SER A 55 -15.56 16.84 -5.54
CA SER A 55 -15.03 18.17 -5.24
C SER A 55 -13.51 18.14 -5.40
N ASP A 56 -12.94 19.22 -5.93
CA ASP A 56 -11.49 19.43 -5.97
C ASP A 56 -11.17 20.83 -5.46
N SER A 57 -10.55 20.87 -4.29
CA SER A 57 -10.17 22.09 -3.57
C SER A 57 -8.69 22.07 -3.20
N ARG A 58 -7.91 21.16 -3.80
CA ARG A 58 -6.46 21.05 -3.59
C ARG A 58 -5.81 22.39 -3.92
N CYS A 59 -4.85 22.81 -3.11
CA CYS A 59 -4.20 24.10 -3.29
C CYS A 59 -3.53 24.18 -4.67
N PRO A 60 -3.99 25.03 -5.61
CA PRO A 60 -3.43 25.02 -6.94
C PRO A 60 -1.97 25.47 -6.97
N VAL A 61 -1.16 24.89 -7.87
CA VAL A 61 0.19 25.38 -8.14
C VAL A 61 0.13 26.86 -8.52
N GLY A 62 0.95 27.67 -7.87
CA GLY A 62 0.99 29.13 -8.04
C GLY A 62 0.01 29.91 -7.15
N ALA A 63 -0.81 29.24 -6.33
CA ALA A 63 -1.64 29.90 -5.33
C ALA A 63 -0.91 30.00 -3.97
N ASN A 64 -1.30 30.99 -3.16
CA ASN A 64 -0.86 31.12 -1.77
C ASN A 64 -1.97 30.63 -0.83
N CYS A 65 -2.07 29.32 -0.64
CA CYS A 65 -3.07 28.74 0.27
C CYS A 65 -2.58 28.72 1.71
N LYS A 66 -3.51 28.86 2.65
CA LYS A 66 -3.25 28.63 4.09
C LYS A 66 -3.35 27.16 4.49
N TRP A 67 -3.98 26.33 3.65
CA TRP A 67 -4.29 24.93 3.87
C TRP A 67 -4.04 24.17 2.57
N GLU A 68 -3.69 22.89 2.65
CA GLU A 68 -3.34 22.03 1.50
C GLU A 68 -4.55 21.72 0.60
N GLY A 69 -5.76 21.84 1.14
CA GLY A 69 -7.01 21.54 0.43
C GLY A 69 -7.31 20.05 0.40
N ASN A 70 -8.26 19.63 -0.43
CA ASN A 70 -8.66 18.23 -0.61
C ASN A 70 -9.39 18.00 -1.93
N ALA A 71 -9.26 16.81 -2.52
CA ALA A 71 -10.16 16.32 -3.55
C ALA A 71 -10.84 15.03 -3.10
N ILE A 72 -12.11 14.85 -3.50
CA ILE A 72 -12.94 13.69 -3.14
C ILE A 72 -13.22 12.88 -4.40
N VAL A 73 -12.65 11.69 -4.47
CA VAL A 73 -12.81 10.72 -5.54
C VAL A 73 -13.95 9.76 -5.18
N SER A 74 -14.96 9.67 -6.03
CA SER A 74 -16.07 8.72 -5.93
C SER A 74 -15.78 7.50 -6.79
N LEU A 75 -15.83 6.31 -6.20
CA LEU A 75 -15.60 5.03 -6.86
C LEU A 75 -16.83 4.13 -6.67
N ASP A 76 -17.20 3.43 -7.74
CA ASP A 76 -18.21 2.36 -7.67
C ASP A 76 -17.51 1.00 -7.62
N LEU A 77 -17.67 0.29 -6.52
CA LEU A 77 -17.19 -1.07 -6.36
C LEU A 77 -18.35 -2.05 -6.52
N LYS A 78 -18.24 -2.95 -7.50
CA LYS A 78 -19.06 -4.14 -7.60
C LYS A 78 -18.27 -5.37 -7.19
N THR A 79 -18.68 -6.00 -6.10
CA THR A 79 -18.02 -7.21 -5.60
C THR A 79 -18.43 -8.46 -6.38
N SER A 80 -17.64 -9.53 -6.27
CA SER A 80 -17.88 -10.81 -6.93
C SER A 80 -19.20 -11.48 -6.51
N ASP A 81 -19.68 -11.21 -5.30
CA ASP A 81 -21.02 -11.61 -4.82
C ASP A 81 -22.16 -10.67 -5.28
N ASN A 82 -21.88 -9.81 -6.26
CA ASN A 82 -22.79 -8.83 -6.89
C ASN A 82 -23.36 -7.76 -5.94
N LYS A 83 -22.70 -7.45 -4.83
CA LYS A 83 -23.02 -6.25 -4.04
C LYS A 83 -22.35 -5.03 -4.66
N ASN A 84 -23.02 -3.88 -4.53
CA ASN A 84 -22.50 -2.60 -5.02
C ASN A 84 -22.24 -1.68 -3.83
N TYR A 85 -21.12 -0.97 -3.87
CA TYR A 85 -20.69 -0.01 -2.86
C TYR A 85 -20.23 1.26 -3.56
N ILE A 86 -20.64 2.41 -3.00
CA ILE A 86 -20.05 3.70 -3.35
C ILE A 86 -18.97 3.98 -2.30
N ILE A 87 -17.77 4.30 -2.76
CA ILE A 87 -16.60 4.57 -1.94
C ILE A 87 -16.14 6.00 -2.24
N GLU A 88 -15.97 6.82 -1.20
CA GLU A 88 -15.38 8.15 -1.32
C GLU A 88 -14.01 8.17 -0.66
N LEU A 89 -12.97 8.45 -1.45
CA LEU A 89 -11.59 8.55 -0.99
C LEU A 89 -11.08 9.98 -1.19
N ASN A 90 -10.18 10.40 -0.30
CA ASN A 90 -9.69 11.76 -0.21
C ASN A 90 -8.22 11.84 -0.60
N THR A 91 -7.78 12.97 -1.16
CA THR A 91 -6.34 13.22 -1.40
C THR A 91 -5.64 13.77 -0.16
N ASN A 92 -6.38 14.40 0.75
CA ASN A 92 -5.84 14.90 2.00
C ASN A 92 -5.92 13.79 3.06
N PRO A 93 -4.79 13.39 3.66
CA PRO A 93 -4.77 12.23 4.55
C PRO A 93 -5.33 12.49 5.95
N ASP A 94 -5.75 13.72 6.27
CA ASP A 94 -6.60 14.00 7.45
C ASP A 94 -8.04 13.44 7.30
N PHE A 95 -8.42 12.98 6.10
CA PHE A 95 -9.70 12.32 5.80
C PHE A 95 -9.50 10.86 5.36
N SER A 96 -10.59 10.15 5.06
CA SER A 96 -10.52 8.74 4.61
C SER A 96 -9.88 8.66 3.22
N ILE A 97 -8.62 8.26 3.16
CA ILE A 97 -7.88 8.02 1.91
C ILE A 97 -8.00 6.58 1.42
N ASP A 98 -8.45 5.70 2.31
CA ASP A 98 -8.66 4.29 2.04
C ASP A 98 -10.03 3.81 2.52
N ARG A 99 -10.35 2.59 2.11
CA ARG A 99 -11.54 1.86 2.52
C ARG A 99 -11.28 0.36 2.49
N ILE A 100 -11.81 -0.34 3.49
CA ILE A 100 -11.93 -1.81 3.49
C ILE A 100 -13.38 -2.20 3.23
N VAL A 101 -13.61 -3.09 2.26
CA VAL A 101 -14.90 -3.73 1.97
C VAL A 101 -14.72 -5.24 1.95
N GLY A 102 -15.16 -5.91 3.02
CA GLY A 102 -14.82 -7.32 3.22
C GLY A 102 -13.34 -7.46 3.54
N ASP A 103 -12.60 -8.19 2.71
CA ASP A 103 -11.14 -8.33 2.74
C ASP A 103 -10.43 -7.51 1.66
N LEU A 104 -11.18 -6.72 0.89
CA LEU A 104 -10.65 -5.85 -0.15
C LEU A 104 -10.29 -4.49 0.45
N TYR A 105 -9.00 -4.16 0.45
CA TYR A 105 -8.46 -2.84 0.75
C TYR A 105 -8.30 -2.04 -0.53
N ILE A 106 -8.71 -0.76 -0.50
CA ILE A 106 -8.59 0.18 -1.61
C ILE A 106 -8.09 1.51 -1.04
N GLN A 107 -6.99 2.03 -1.57
CA GLN A 107 -6.40 3.31 -1.16
C GLN A 107 -6.17 4.21 -2.37
N LEU A 108 -6.55 5.48 -2.24
CA LEU A 108 -6.17 6.52 -3.17
C LEU A 108 -4.74 6.97 -2.87
N THR A 109 -3.84 6.76 -3.84
CA THR A 109 -2.43 7.12 -3.71
C THR A 109 -2.08 8.39 -4.47
N ASP A 110 -2.80 8.69 -5.55
CA ASP A 110 -2.62 9.93 -6.30
C ASP A 110 -3.88 10.28 -7.12
N LEU A 111 -4.04 11.56 -7.45
CA LEU A 111 -5.06 12.06 -8.35
C LEU A 111 -4.45 13.11 -9.29
N THR A 112 -4.49 12.83 -10.59
CA THR A 112 -3.99 13.75 -11.63
C THR A 112 -5.14 14.20 -12.53
N PRO A 113 -5.07 15.37 -13.18
CA PRO A 113 -4.04 16.40 -12.98
C PRO A 113 -4.17 17.06 -11.59
N TYR A 114 -3.06 17.64 -11.13
CA TYR A 114 -3.08 18.52 -9.96
C TYR A 114 -3.44 19.95 -10.42
N PRO A 115 -4.29 20.69 -9.68
CA PRO A 115 -4.76 21.99 -10.14
C PRO A 115 -3.64 23.02 -10.24
N GLU A 116 -3.75 23.91 -11.22
CA GLU A 116 -2.93 25.11 -11.37
C GLU A 116 -3.84 26.33 -11.50
N VAL A 117 -3.40 27.52 -11.05
CA VAL A 117 -4.24 28.73 -11.04
C VAL A 117 -4.80 29.09 -12.43
N SER A 118 -4.07 28.75 -13.50
CA SER A 118 -4.48 29.04 -14.88
C SER A 118 -5.15 27.86 -15.60
N MET A 119 -5.27 26.71 -14.94
CA MET A 119 -5.79 25.48 -15.52
C MET A 119 -7.27 25.30 -15.18
N VAL A 120 -8.07 25.00 -16.20
CA VAL A 120 -9.42 24.47 -16.01
C VAL A 120 -9.36 22.97 -16.28
N ILE A 121 -9.57 22.17 -15.24
CA ILE A 121 -9.58 20.71 -15.36
C ILE A 121 -10.94 20.27 -15.88
N ASN A 122 -10.98 19.49 -16.96
CA ASN A 122 -12.21 18.83 -17.38
C ASN A 122 -12.49 17.66 -16.43
N SER A 123 -13.75 17.47 -16.02
CA SER A 123 -14.13 16.40 -15.11
C SER A 123 -13.78 14.99 -15.64
N LYS A 124 -13.61 14.82 -16.95
CA LYS A 124 -13.22 13.54 -17.58
C LYS A 124 -11.71 13.31 -17.69
N ASP A 125 -10.91 14.34 -17.44
CA ASP A 125 -9.45 14.26 -17.57
C ASP A 125 -8.79 13.73 -16.28
N TYR A 126 -9.57 13.56 -15.21
CA TYR A 126 -9.04 13.03 -13.97
C TYR A 126 -8.62 11.58 -14.12
N LYS A 127 -7.50 11.26 -13.48
CA LYS A 127 -6.94 9.92 -13.35
C LYS A 127 -6.57 9.66 -11.90
N ALA A 128 -7.23 8.66 -11.31
CA ALA A 128 -6.96 8.19 -9.96
C ALA A 128 -5.95 7.04 -10.00
N LYS A 129 -4.92 7.11 -9.16
CA LYS A 129 -3.99 6.01 -8.92
C LYS A 129 -4.36 5.33 -7.60
N LEU A 130 -4.61 4.04 -7.66
CA LEU A 130 -5.17 3.27 -6.56
C LEU A 130 -4.26 2.10 -6.22
N THR A 131 -4.07 1.84 -4.93
CA THR A 131 -3.51 0.59 -4.42
C THR A 131 -4.66 -0.28 -3.91
N ILE A 132 -4.70 -1.53 -4.37
CA ILE A 132 -5.74 -2.49 -4.04
C ILE A 132 -5.08 -3.74 -3.49
N ALA A 133 -5.61 -4.29 -2.41
CA ALA A 133 -5.07 -5.52 -1.82
C ALA A 133 -6.12 -6.42 -1.19
N ASN A 134 -5.88 -7.73 -1.16
CA ASN A 134 -6.58 -8.63 -0.25
C ASN A 134 -5.81 -8.73 1.06
N ILE A 135 -6.31 -8.08 2.12
CA ILE A 135 -5.61 -7.97 3.40
C ILE A 135 -5.48 -9.30 4.15
N ASN A 136 -6.32 -10.28 3.84
CA ASN A 136 -6.27 -11.61 4.47
C ASN A 136 -5.29 -12.56 3.78
N LYS A 137 -4.77 -12.20 2.60
CA LYS A 137 -3.88 -13.05 1.80
C LYS A 137 -2.46 -12.51 1.70
N ILE A 138 -2.27 -11.21 1.90
CA ILE A 138 -0.96 -10.59 1.96
C ILE A 138 -0.24 -10.96 3.27
N LYS A 139 1.08 -11.14 3.18
CA LYS A 139 1.94 -11.37 4.34
C LYS A 139 2.73 -10.11 4.66
N SER A 140 2.93 -9.85 5.95
CA SER A 140 3.86 -8.83 6.43
C SER A 140 5.27 -9.07 5.82
N ASN A 141 5.89 -8.01 5.32
CA ASN A 141 7.28 -8.02 4.86
C ASN A 141 8.17 -7.04 5.64
N ALA A 142 7.57 -6.23 6.51
CA ALA A 142 8.25 -5.24 7.33
C ALA A 142 7.50 -4.99 8.63
N GLN A 143 8.20 -4.37 9.58
CA GLN A 143 7.66 -4.04 10.88
C GLN A 143 8.02 -2.61 11.26
N ILE A 144 7.02 -1.83 11.66
CA ILE A 144 7.23 -0.55 12.30
C ILE A 144 7.57 -0.86 13.76
N ILE A 145 8.76 -0.46 14.21
CA ILE A 145 9.29 -0.85 15.53
C ILE A 145 9.34 0.31 16.52
N SER A 146 9.32 1.55 16.05
CA SER A 146 9.25 2.74 16.90
C SER A 146 8.92 4.00 16.11
N PHE A 147 8.49 5.04 16.82
CA PHE A 147 8.42 6.41 16.34
C PHE A 147 9.22 7.32 17.27
N ASN A 148 10.07 8.18 16.70
CA ASN A 148 10.78 9.19 17.47
C ASN A 148 10.22 10.59 17.16
N PRO A 149 9.58 11.27 18.12
CA PRO A 149 9.04 12.62 17.91
C PRO A 149 10.10 13.72 17.99
N ASN A 150 11.36 13.42 18.37
CA ASN A 150 12.41 14.42 18.47
C ASN A 150 12.80 14.93 17.08
N LYS A 151 12.55 16.21 16.80
CA LYS A 151 12.80 16.90 15.52
C LYS A 151 14.29 17.20 15.24
N GLU A 152 15.18 16.41 15.82
CA GLU A 152 16.61 16.43 15.48
C GLU A 152 16.84 15.78 14.12
N VAL A 153 17.83 16.30 13.38
CA VAL A 153 18.26 15.77 12.09
C VAL A 153 18.62 14.29 12.24
N CYS A 154 18.14 13.46 11.31
CA CYS A 154 18.37 12.02 11.29
C CYS A 154 17.77 11.22 12.46
N SER A 155 17.07 11.87 13.40
CA SER A 155 16.46 11.21 14.56
C SER A 155 14.94 11.06 14.44
N TRP A 156 14.27 12.07 13.89
CA TRP A 156 12.81 12.14 13.82
C TRP A 156 12.17 11.05 12.96
N GLY A 157 10.92 10.70 13.23
CA GLY A 157 10.13 9.83 12.34
C GLY A 157 10.15 8.36 12.73
N TRP A 158 9.57 7.55 11.85
CA TRP A 158 9.32 6.12 12.01
C TRP A 158 10.59 5.33 11.79
N THR A 159 10.79 4.29 12.59
CA THR A 159 11.84 3.29 12.37
C THR A 159 11.17 2.02 11.89
N ILE A 160 11.63 1.52 10.74
CA ILE A 160 11.01 0.39 10.06
C ILE A 160 12.08 -0.67 9.80
N ARG A 161 11.80 -1.89 10.23
CA ARG A 161 12.62 -3.07 9.93
C ARG A 161 12.05 -3.78 8.71
N ILE A 162 12.85 -3.97 7.67
CA ILE A 162 12.46 -4.66 6.43
C ILE A 162 13.50 -5.72 6.07
N GLY A 163 13.11 -7.00 6.14
CA GLY A 163 14.05 -8.11 6.07
C GLY A 163 15.17 -7.97 7.12
N ASN A 164 16.42 -7.86 6.66
CA ASN A 164 17.60 -7.66 7.50
C ASN A 164 18.03 -6.18 7.61
N ASP A 165 17.32 -5.27 6.95
CA ASP A 165 17.62 -3.85 6.91
C ASP A 165 16.75 -3.07 7.91
N THR A 166 17.19 -1.87 8.27
CA THR A 166 16.43 -0.92 9.07
C THR A 166 16.53 0.45 8.44
N ILE A 167 15.38 1.03 8.15
CA ILE A 167 15.26 2.34 7.51
C ILE A 167 14.48 3.29 8.41
N LYS A 168 14.52 4.58 8.06
CA LYS A 168 13.58 5.56 8.59
C LYS A 168 12.64 6.06 7.50
N SER A 169 11.51 6.58 7.94
CA SER A 169 10.57 7.31 7.10
C SER A 169 9.87 8.34 7.95
N ASP A 170 9.67 9.53 7.41
CA ASP A 170 8.88 10.59 8.02
C ASP A 170 7.54 10.79 7.34
N ASP A 171 7.18 9.88 6.43
CA ASP A 171 5.91 9.91 5.71
C ASP A 171 4.73 9.95 6.69
N GLU A 172 3.93 11.01 6.56
CA GLU A 172 2.78 11.26 7.42
C GLU A 172 1.71 10.17 7.28
N ILE A 173 1.70 9.45 6.16
CA ILE A 173 0.77 8.36 5.88
C ILE A 173 0.85 7.28 6.96
N ILE A 174 2.04 7.05 7.50
CA ILE A 174 2.27 6.05 8.53
C ILE A 174 1.49 6.44 9.79
N GLY A 175 1.71 7.65 10.30
CA GLY A 175 1.04 8.13 11.50
C GLY A 175 -0.47 8.24 11.36
N LYS A 176 -0.95 8.55 10.16
CA LYS A 176 -2.38 8.63 9.85
C LYS A 176 -3.04 7.24 9.75
N THR A 177 -2.31 6.23 9.27
CA THR A 177 -2.81 4.86 9.10
C THR A 177 -2.77 4.05 10.40
N ILE A 178 -1.64 4.08 11.13
CA ILE A 178 -1.46 3.26 12.33
C ILE A 178 -1.67 4.05 13.63
N GLY A 179 -1.57 5.37 13.62
CA GLY A 179 -1.59 6.21 14.82
C GLY A 179 -0.23 6.28 15.53
N TYR A 180 -0.11 7.19 16.50
CA TYR A 180 1.15 7.44 17.23
C TYR A 180 1.25 6.73 18.60
N ASN A 181 0.12 6.21 19.11
CA ASN A 181 0.02 5.55 20.41
C ASN A 181 -0.18 4.04 20.22
N LEU A 182 0.91 3.34 19.96
CA LEU A 182 0.88 1.94 19.58
C LEU A 182 1.79 1.07 20.44
N ASN A 183 1.41 -0.20 20.52
CA ASN A 183 2.32 -1.25 20.92
C ASN A 183 3.14 -1.67 19.69
N TYR A 184 4.46 -1.64 19.82
CA TYR A 184 5.36 -2.11 18.78
C TYR A 184 5.79 -3.57 19.02
N PRO A 185 6.15 -4.33 17.97
CA PRO A 185 6.14 -3.94 16.55
C PRO A 185 4.73 -3.97 15.94
N VAL A 186 4.52 -3.21 14.85
CA VAL A 186 3.33 -3.29 14.00
C VAL A 186 3.72 -3.92 12.67
N ASP A 187 3.05 -5.03 12.34
CA ASP A 187 3.24 -5.73 11.07
C ASP A 187 2.61 -4.95 9.91
N ILE A 188 3.41 -4.76 8.85
CA ILE A 188 2.98 -4.06 7.65
C ILE A 188 3.46 -4.81 6.41
N TYR A 189 2.70 -4.66 5.34
CA TYR A 189 3.26 -4.77 4.00
C TYR A 189 3.69 -3.38 3.54
N MET A 190 4.88 -3.28 2.95
CA MET A 190 5.31 -2.04 2.29
C MET A 190 6.15 -2.27 1.05
N GLU A 191 6.09 -1.29 0.15
CA GLU A 191 7.05 -1.10 -0.93
C GLU A 191 7.92 0.12 -0.60
N LYS A 192 9.24 -0.10 -0.44
CA LYS A 192 10.20 0.98 -0.23
C LYS A 192 10.28 1.84 -1.50
N GLY A 193 10.16 3.15 -1.35
CA GLY A 193 10.33 4.10 -2.44
C GLY A 193 11.75 4.65 -2.53
N ASP A 194 11.84 5.92 -2.91
CA ASP A 194 13.10 6.63 -3.15
C ASP A 194 13.78 7.05 -1.86
N LEU A 195 15.11 7.14 -1.91
CA LEU A 195 15.93 7.71 -0.83
C LEU A 195 15.70 9.21 -0.76
N GLU A 196 15.28 9.70 0.41
CA GLU A 196 15.02 11.13 0.65
C GLU A 196 16.17 11.80 1.40
N GLN A 197 16.80 11.08 2.33
CA GLN A 197 17.90 11.63 3.14
C GLN A 197 18.88 10.53 3.58
N THR A 198 20.17 10.77 3.33
CA THR A 198 21.26 9.92 3.85
C THR A 198 21.62 10.35 5.28
N CYS A 199 21.60 9.38 6.19
CA CYS A 199 21.92 9.56 7.61
C CYS A 199 22.87 8.47 8.13
N SER A 200 23.08 7.41 7.34
CA SER A 200 24.04 6.34 7.61
C SER A 200 25.47 6.83 7.85
N ASP A 201 25.90 7.87 7.14
CA ASP A 201 27.21 8.52 7.34
C ASP A 201 27.39 9.14 8.74
N MET A 202 26.29 9.45 9.42
CA MET A 202 26.27 9.99 10.79
C MET A 202 25.97 8.92 11.85
N GLY A 203 25.97 7.64 11.45
CA GLY A 203 25.61 6.51 12.31
C GLY A 203 24.11 6.32 12.52
N GLY A 204 23.27 7.01 11.73
CA GLY A 204 21.82 6.83 11.71
C GLY A 204 21.35 5.85 10.64
N TYR A 205 20.06 5.88 10.34
CA TYR A 205 19.44 5.12 9.24
C TYR A 205 18.93 6.07 8.18
N ASP A 206 19.11 5.69 6.92
CA ASP A 206 18.65 6.46 5.76
C ASP A 206 17.11 6.53 5.70
N TYR A 207 16.61 7.66 5.19
CA TYR A 207 15.19 7.96 5.08
C TYR A 207 14.69 7.68 3.69
N TYR A 208 13.55 7.01 3.61
CA TYR A 208 12.87 6.70 2.36
C TYR A 208 11.40 7.06 2.47
N ASN A 209 10.83 7.51 1.36
CA ASN A 209 9.38 7.55 1.23
C ASN A 209 8.81 6.14 1.03
N LEU A 210 7.50 6.02 1.25
CA LEU A 210 6.79 4.76 1.07
C LEU A 210 6.00 4.82 -0.24
N LYS A 211 6.28 3.90 -1.16
CA LYS A 211 5.47 3.78 -2.39
C LYS A 211 4.10 3.18 -2.10
N THR A 212 4.07 2.21 -1.18
CA THR A 212 2.87 1.54 -0.68
C THR A 212 3.08 1.17 0.78
N MET A 213 2.04 1.31 1.60
CA MET A 213 2.03 0.78 2.97
C MET A 213 0.62 0.29 3.33
N ILE A 214 0.53 -0.92 3.84
CA ILE A 214 -0.72 -1.56 4.26
C ILE A 214 -0.47 -2.18 5.64
N LYS A 215 -1.28 -1.81 6.62
CA LYS A 215 -1.27 -2.43 7.95
C LYS A 215 -1.79 -3.87 7.85
N ILE A 216 -1.08 -4.82 8.46
CA ILE A 216 -1.51 -6.22 8.58
C ILE A 216 -2.02 -6.46 10.00
N GLU A 217 -3.15 -7.16 10.13
CA GLU A 217 -3.76 -7.53 11.44
C GLU A 217 -3.57 -9.00 11.79
#